data_AF-A0AAW0X4X5-F1
#
_entry.id   AF-A0AAW0X4X5-F1
#
_cell.length_a   1.000
_cell.length_b   1.000
_cell.length_c   1.000
_cell.angle_alpha   90.00
_cell.angle_beta   90.00
_cell.angle_gamma   90.00
#
_symmetry.space_group_name_H-M   'P 1'
#
loop_
_entity.id
_entity.type
_entity.pdbx_description
1 polymer ?
#
loop_
_entity_poly.entity_id
_entity_poly.type
_entity_poly.pdbx_seq_one_letter_code
_entity_poly.pdbx_strand_id
1 'polypeptide(L)'
;MMIEAYGALLLGATVSATCILTRRWLAPVLRRRAGVEDTAGVGVSHGVAGVMGGLAGVVMAAVASDTGSYGYRRNSEAHLEVMSYLPVLEGPGRTASQQAAYQLAALLALILIALLGGALTGLALRLPVCERLTQDDLYNDASYWQLPQPSPGSCHAHTHASTHAQKLTPS
;
A
#
# COMPACT_ATOMS: atom_id res chain seq x y z
N MET A 1 -4.39 -12.30 -16.83
CA MET A 1 -2.95 -12.36 -17.18
C MET A 1 -2.39 -13.60 -16.52
N MET A 2 -1.93 -14.59 -17.30
CA MET A 2 -1.30 -15.77 -16.72
C MET A 2 0.21 -15.57 -16.85
N ILE A 3 0.81 -15.04 -15.79
CA ILE A 3 2.25 -15.18 -15.59
C ILE A 3 2.46 -16.65 -15.23
N GLU A 4 3.35 -17.35 -15.93
CA GLU A 4 3.70 -18.72 -15.56
C GLU A 4 4.24 -18.77 -14.12
N ALA A 5 4.07 -19.88 -13.42
CA ALA A 5 4.41 -19.98 -11.99
C ALA A 5 5.84 -19.50 -11.69
N TYR A 6 6.80 -19.81 -12.56
CA TYR A 6 8.18 -19.32 -12.46
C TYR A 6 8.29 -17.79 -12.58
N GLY A 7 7.60 -17.18 -13.55
CA GLY A 7 7.59 -15.73 -13.73
C GLY A 7 6.99 -15.00 -12.54
N ALA A 8 5.97 -15.58 -11.90
CA ALA A 8 5.33 -15.00 -10.72
C ALA A 8 6.28 -15.03 -9.51
N LEU A 9 7.04 -16.11 -9.34
CA LEU A 9 8.06 -16.23 -8.30
C LEU A 9 9.19 -15.19 -8.48
N LEU A 10 9.68 -15.02 -9.72
CA LEU A 10 10.72 -14.02 -10.01
C LEU A 10 10.23 -12.60 -9.77
N LEU A 11 9.01 -12.27 -10.25
CA LEU A 11 8.41 -10.96 -10.00
C LEU A 11 8.21 -10.72 -8.49
N GLY A 12 7.74 -11.72 -7.75
CA GLY A 12 7.62 -11.62 -6.29
C GLY A 12 8.97 -11.38 -5.59
N ALA A 13 10.00 -12.13 -5.97
CA ALA A 13 11.34 -11.99 -5.40
C ALA A 13 11.96 -10.62 -5.67
N THR A 14 11.85 -10.14 -6.91
CA THR A 14 12.38 -8.83 -7.34
C THR A 14 11.61 -7.67 -6.71
N VAL A 15 10.28 -7.76 -6.62
CA VAL A 15 9.43 -6.78 -5.93
C VAL A 15 9.80 -6.72 -4.45
N SER A 16 9.94 -7.87 -3.78
CA SER A 16 10.30 -7.93 -2.36
C SER A 16 11.67 -7.30 -2.07
N ALA A 17 12.69 -7.62 -2.87
CA ALA A 17 14.02 -7.02 -2.75
C ALA A 17 13.97 -5.50 -2.93
N THR A 18 13.24 -5.02 -3.95
CA THR A 18 13.05 -3.59 -4.21
C THR A 18 12.32 -2.89 -3.06
N CYS A 19 11.32 -3.52 -2.44
CA CYS A 19 10.62 -2.98 -1.27
C CYS A 19 11.53 -2.83 -0.04
N ILE A 20 12.45 -3.77 0.18
CA ILE A 20 13.45 -3.66 1.26
C ILE A 20 14.39 -2.48 1.01
N LEU A 21 14.92 -2.37 -0.21
CA LEU A 21 15.82 -1.28 -0.59
C LEU A 21 15.14 0.09 -0.49
N THR A 22 13.93 0.22 -1.00
CA THR A 22 13.19 1.49 -0.96
C THR A 22 12.83 1.87 0.47
N ARG A 23 12.44 0.95 1.35
CA ARG A 23 12.27 1.29 2.77
C ARG A 23 13.58 1.74 3.44
N ARG A 24 14.72 1.16 3.05
CA ARG A 24 16.02 1.57 3.60
C ARG A 24 16.48 2.95 3.13
N TRP A 25 16.23 3.30 1.87
CA TRP A 25 16.80 4.51 1.25
C TRP A 25 15.78 5.61 0.97
N LEU A 26 14.60 5.25 0.46
CA LEU A 26 13.56 6.22 0.08
C LEU A 26 12.78 6.73 1.29
N ALA A 27 12.39 5.86 2.23
CA ALA A 27 11.66 6.28 3.43
C ALA A 27 12.37 7.37 4.26
N PRO A 28 13.68 7.27 4.59
CA PRO A 28 14.36 8.34 5.32
C PRO A 28 14.50 9.63 4.50
N VAL A 29 14.60 9.54 3.17
CA VAL A 29 14.63 10.73 2.29
C VAL A 29 13.27 11.42 2.30
N LEU A 30 12.17 10.67 2.21
CA LEU A 30 10.81 11.21 2.23
C LEU A 30 10.51 11.89 3.56
N ARG A 31 10.92 11.27 4.68
CA ARG A 31 10.82 11.87 6.01
C ARG A 31 11.60 13.17 6.14
N ARG A 32 12.85 13.21 5.65
CA ARG A 32 13.71 14.40 5.77
C ARG A 32 13.36 15.54 4.81
N ARG A 33 12.94 15.23 3.59
CA ARG A 33 12.72 16.24 2.52
C ARG A 33 11.27 16.64 2.34
N ALA A 34 10.34 15.71 2.50
CA ALA A 34 8.91 15.94 2.29
C ALA A 34 8.12 15.98 3.60
N GLY A 35 8.74 15.70 4.75
CA GLY A 35 8.07 15.68 6.05
C GLY A 35 7.00 14.58 6.18
N VAL A 36 7.06 13.55 5.33
CA VAL A 36 6.09 12.45 5.36
C VAL A 36 6.53 11.43 6.40
N GLU A 37 5.74 11.31 7.46
CA GLU A 37 5.90 10.28 8.48
C GLU A 37 5.12 9.03 8.09
N ASP A 38 5.85 7.96 7.78
CA ASP A 38 5.31 6.65 7.40
C ASP A 38 5.71 5.62 8.48
N THR A 39 4.93 5.56 9.56
CA THR A 39 5.24 4.77 10.77
C THR A 39 5.47 3.29 10.47
N ALA A 40 4.59 2.69 9.66
CA ALA A 40 4.67 1.28 9.28
C ALA A 40 5.45 1.05 7.96
N GLY A 41 5.89 2.12 7.29
CA GLY A 41 6.53 2.04 5.98
C GLY A 41 5.57 1.59 4.87
N VAL A 42 4.25 1.74 5.07
CA VAL A 42 3.22 1.25 4.16
C VAL A 42 3.17 2.07 2.88
N GLY A 43 3.30 3.39 2.97
CA GLY A 43 3.26 4.29 1.82
C GLY A 43 4.42 4.00 0.85
N VAL A 44 5.62 3.82 1.38
CA VAL A 44 6.80 3.49 0.57
C VAL A 44 6.72 2.08 0.01
N SER A 45 6.45 1.07 0.84
CA SER A 45 6.54 -0.33 0.38
C SER A 45 5.35 -0.77 -0.48
N HIS A 46 4.10 -0.46 -0.08
CA HIS A 46 2.93 -0.80 -0.89
C HIS A 46 2.84 0.06 -2.14
N GLY A 47 3.25 1.34 -2.07
CA GLY A 47 3.30 2.21 -3.24
C GLY A 47 4.23 1.67 -4.31
N VAL A 48 5.47 1.31 -3.93
CA VAL A 48 6.47 0.73 -4.83
C VAL A 48 6.01 -0.63 -5.38
N ALA A 49 5.51 -1.52 -4.52
CA ALA A 49 4.98 -2.83 -4.95
C ALA A 49 3.80 -2.68 -5.92
N GLY A 50 2.87 -1.76 -5.63
CA GLY A 50 1.71 -1.48 -6.47
C GLY A 50 2.08 -0.93 -7.84
N VAL A 51 3.02 0.01 -7.91
CA VAL A 51 3.52 0.55 -9.18
C VAL A 51 4.22 -0.54 -10.00
N MET A 52 5.09 -1.34 -9.40
CA MET A 52 5.77 -2.44 -10.12
C MET A 52 4.77 -3.50 -10.60
N GLY A 53 3.79 -3.87 -9.78
CA GLY A 53 2.73 -4.80 -10.16
C GLY A 53 1.84 -4.27 -11.29
N GLY A 54 1.48 -2.99 -11.24
CA GLY A 54 0.72 -2.31 -12.30
C GLY A 54 1.50 -2.25 -13.61
N LEU A 55 2.78 -1.86 -13.57
CA LEU A 55 3.66 -1.84 -14.74
C LEU A 55 3.88 -3.23 -15.33
N ALA A 56 4.08 -4.25 -14.49
CA ALA A 56 4.13 -5.64 -14.95
C ALA A 56 2.83 -6.02 -15.67
N GLY A 57 1.67 -5.57 -15.17
CA GLY A 57 0.39 -5.75 -15.85
C GLY A 57 0.30 -5.07 -17.22
N VAL A 58 0.83 -3.86 -17.36
CA VAL A 58 0.92 -3.15 -18.65
C VAL A 58 1.77 -3.93 -19.64
N VAL A 59 2.96 -4.39 -19.21
CA VAL A 59 3.88 -5.19 -20.05
C VAL A 59 3.22 -6.50 -20.47
N MET A 60 2.58 -7.20 -19.53
CA MET A 60 1.91 -8.46 -19.82
C MET A 60 0.70 -8.28 -20.75
N ALA A 61 -0.01 -7.16 -20.66
CA ALA A 61 -1.07 -6.83 -21.60
C ALA A 61 -0.54 -6.50 -23.01
N ALA A 62 0.62 -5.84 -23.10
CA ALA A 62 1.25 -5.48 -24.37
C ALA A 62 1.84 -6.69 -25.12
N VAL A 63 2.36 -7.68 -24.39
CA VAL A 63 3.00 -8.89 -24.96
C VAL A 63 1.99 -10.02 -25.23
N ALA A 64 0.77 -9.94 -24.68
CA ALA A 64 -0.29 -10.90 -24.96
C ALA A 64 -0.66 -10.85 -26.46
N SER A 65 -0.31 -11.89 -27.21
CA SER A 65 -0.45 -11.96 -28.66
C SER A 65 -1.89 -11.79 -29.15
N ASP A 66 -2.08 -11.15 -30.31
CA ASP A 66 -3.35 -10.74 -30.94
C ASP A 66 -4.39 -11.86 -31.26
N THR A 67 -4.19 -13.10 -30.79
CA THR A 67 -5.07 -14.24 -31.11
C THR A 67 -5.94 -14.75 -29.95
N GLY A 68 -5.97 -14.06 -28.80
CA GLY A 68 -6.80 -14.47 -27.67
C GLY A 68 -7.31 -13.28 -26.89
N SER A 69 -8.62 -13.26 -26.62
CA SER A 69 -9.26 -12.28 -25.75
C SER A 69 -8.48 -12.12 -24.43
N TYR A 70 -8.45 -10.90 -23.90
CA TYR A 70 -7.87 -10.61 -22.60
C TYR A 70 -8.61 -11.40 -21.52
N GLY A 71 -8.02 -12.52 -21.11
CA GLY A 71 -8.67 -13.47 -20.23
C GLY A 71 -8.97 -14.76 -20.98
N TYR A 72 -8.32 -15.82 -20.53
CA TYR A 72 -8.52 -17.19 -20.98
C TYR A 72 -7.88 -17.55 -22.33
N ARG A 73 -7.13 -18.65 -22.28
CA ARG A 73 -6.39 -19.23 -23.38
C ARG A 73 -7.38 -19.79 -24.40
N ARG A 74 -7.54 -19.13 -25.55
CA ARG A 74 -8.51 -19.45 -26.62
C ARG A 74 -8.35 -20.85 -27.24
N ASN A 75 -7.26 -21.58 -26.95
CA ASN A 75 -6.86 -22.80 -27.67
C ASN A 75 -7.08 -24.12 -26.90
N SER A 76 -7.83 -24.12 -25.80
CA SER A 76 -8.29 -25.33 -25.13
C SER A 76 -9.73 -25.63 -25.55
N GLU A 77 -10.08 -26.88 -25.85
CA GLU A 77 -11.48 -27.30 -26.10
C GLU A 77 -12.41 -26.84 -24.97
N ALA A 78 -11.90 -26.81 -23.72
CA ALA A 78 -12.62 -26.32 -22.55
C ALA A 78 -12.98 -24.82 -22.62
N HIS A 79 -12.23 -24.00 -23.37
CA HIS A 79 -12.54 -22.59 -23.56
C HIS A 79 -13.78 -22.40 -24.45
N LEU A 80 -13.87 -23.17 -25.54
CA LEU A 80 -15.01 -23.11 -26.45
C LEU A 80 -16.28 -23.60 -25.76
N GLU A 81 -16.17 -24.63 -24.93
CA GLU A 81 -17.27 -25.13 -24.11
C GLU A 81 -17.75 -24.07 -23.10
N VAL A 82 -16.86 -23.47 -22.31
CA VAL A 82 -17.25 -22.44 -21.32
C VAL A 82 -17.80 -21.18 -21.99
N MET A 83 -17.24 -20.76 -23.14
CA MET A 83 -17.75 -19.61 -23.88
C MET A 83 -19.14 -19.86 -24.46
N SER A 84 -19.48 -21.12 -24.77
CA SER A 84 -20.83 -21.50 -25.24
C SER A 84 -21.91 -21.34 -24.16
N TYR A 85 -21.56 -21.51 -22.88
CA TYR A 85 -22.48 -21.33 -21.75
C TYR A 85 -22.50 -19.89 -21.20
N LEU A 86 -21.41 -19.13 -21.38
CA LEU A 86 -21.25 -17.79 -20.83
C LEU A 86 -20.67 -16.83 -21.88
N PRO A 87 -21.46 -16.42 -22.89
CA PRO A 87 -21.02 -15.48 -23.93
C PRO A 87 -20.64 -14.09 -23.38
N VAL A 88 -21.04 -13.77 -22.15
CA VAL A 88 -20.63 -12.54 -21.44
C VAL A 88 -19.12 -12.50 -21.14
N LEU A 89 -18.44 -13.65 -21.19
CA LEU A 89 -16.99 -13.76 -20.98
C LEU A 89 -16.19 -13.40 -22.24
N GLU A 90 -16.83 -13.19 -23.40
CA GLU A 90 -16.19 -12.56 -24.54
C GLU A 90 -15.93 -11.09 -24.19
N GLY A 91 -14.76 -10.84 -23.61
CA GLY A 91 -14.24 -9.50 -23.44
C GLY A 91 -14.31 -8.70 -24.76
N PRO A 92 -14.28 -7.36 -24.71
CA PRO A 92 -14.68 -6.46 -25.79
C PRO A 92 -13.80 -6.45 -27.07
N GLY A 93 -13.11 -7.54 -27.42
CA GLY A 93 -12.34 -7.67 -28.66
C GLY A 93 -11.17 -6.69 -28.75
N ARG A 94 -10.61 -6.28 -27.62
CA ARG A 94 -9.53 -5.28 -27.55
C ARG A 94 -8.20 -5.85 -28.06
N THR A 95 -7.44 -5.03 -28.77
CA THR A 95 -6.06 -5.36 -29.14
C THR A 95 -5.15 -5.35 -27.92
N ALA A 96 -3.99 -6.01 -28.03
CA ALA A 96 -2.97 -6.02 -26.97
C ALA A 96 -2.55 -4.60 -26.56
N SER A 97 -2.33 -3.73 -27.55
CA SER A 97 -1.95 -2.33 -27.34
C SER A 97 -3.04 -1.51 -26.64
N GLN A 98 -4.31 -1.70 -27.00
CA GLN A 98 -5.43 -1.04 -26.34
C GLN A 98 -5.53 -1.50 -24.88
N GLN A 99 -5.37 -2.79 -24.62
CA GLN A 99 -5.45 -3.34 -23.27
C GLN A 99 -4.31 -2.85 -22.38
N ALA A 100 -3.10 -2.75 -22.92
CA ALA A 100 -1.96 -2.15 -22.23
C ALA A 100 -2.21 -0.66 -21.92
N ALA A 101 -2.76 0.10 -22.86
CA ALA A 101 -3.11 1.49 -22.66
C ALA A 101 -4.17 1.67 -21.54
N TYR A 102 -5.19 0.82 -21.50
CA TYR A 102 -6.18 0.83 -20.42
C TYR A 102 -5.56 0.50 -19.06
N GLN A 103 -4.65 -0.48 -18.99
CA GLN A 103 -3.94 -0.81 -17.74
C GLN A 103 -3.07 0.36 -17.24
N LEU A 104 -2.38 1.04 -18.16
CA LEU A 104 -1.57 2.21 -17.82
C LEU A 104 -2.45 3.38 -17.36
N ALA A 105 -3.55 3.65 -18.07
CA ALA A 105 -4.50 4.68 -17.70
C ALA A 105 -5.13 4.39 -16.32
N ALA A 106 -5.48 3.13 -16.05
CA ALA A 106 -6.00 2.72 -14.75
C ALA A 106 -4.97 2.92 -13.62
N LEU A 107 -3.69 2.59 -13.85
CA LEU A 107 -2.63 2.83 -12.87
C LEU A 107 -2.48 4.32 -12.54
N LEU A 108 -2.43 5.18 -13.56
CA LEU A 108 -2.32 6.63 -13.38
C LEU A 108 -3.55 7.22 -12.68
N ALA A 109 -4.75 6.79 -13.07
CA ALA A 109 -5.99 7.20 -12.43
C ALA A 109 -6.02 6.78 -10.95
N LEU A 110 -5.58 5.57 -10.62
CA LEU A 110 -5.51 5.08 -9.24
C LEU A 110 -4.55 5.91 -8.39
N ILE A 111 -3.35 6.23 -8.92
CA ILE A 111 -2.39 7.10 -8.22
C ILE A 111 -3.00 8.48 -7.97
N LEU A 112 -3.65 9.06 -8.97
CA LEU A 112 -4.30 10.36 -8.84
C LEU A 112 -5.40 10.34 -7.77
N ILE A 113 -6.29 9.34 -7.82
CA ILE A 113 -7.38 9.20 -6.85
C ILE A 113 -6.82 8.99 -5.44
N ALA A 114 -5.77 8.18 -5.28
CA ALA A 114 -5.13 7.96 -3.99
C ALA A 114 -4.51 9.24 -3.42
N LEU A 115 -3.83 10.05 -4.25
CA LEU A 115 -3.24 11.33 -3.83
C LEU A 115 -4.31 12.35 -3.44
N LEU A 116 -5.34 12.52 -4.29
CA LEU A 116 -6.43 13.47 -4.02
C LEU A 116 -7.25 13.03 -2.82
N GLY A 117 -7.65 11.76 -2.77
CA GLY A 117 -8.41 11.19 -1.66
C GLY A 117 -7.63 11.26 -0.34
N GLY A 118 -6.34 10.93 -0.36
CA GLY A 118 -5.46 11.05 0.81
C GLY A 118 -5.30 12.49 1.28
N ALA A 119 -5.10 13.45 0.36
CA ALA A 119 -4.99 14.87 0.71
C ALA A 119 -6.29 15.44 1.29
N LEU A 120 -7.44 15.13 0.67
CA LEU A 120 -8.75 15.54 1.16
C LEU A 120 -9.05 14.92 2.53
N THR A 121 -8.77 13.64 2.71
CA THR A 121 -8.94 12.95 3.99
C THR A 121 -8.02 13.56 5.06
N GLY A 122 -6.75 13.81 4.72
CA GLY A 122 -5.80 14.47 5.62
C GLY A 122 -6.23 15.88 6.02
N LEU A 123 -6.87 16.63 5.11
CA LEU A 123 -7.45 17.93 5.42
C LEU A 123 -8.70 17.81 6.31
N ALA A 124 -9.57 16.84 6.04
CA ALA A 124 -10.75 16.58 6.86
C ALA A 124 -10.38 16.17 8.29
N LEU A 125 -9.33 15.34 8.46
CA LEU A 125 -8.81 14.97 9.78
C LEU A 125 -8.17 16.14 10.54
N ARG A 126 -7.89 17.27 9.88
CA ARG A 126 -7.46 18.51 10.55
C ARG A 126 -8.63 19.33 11.09
N LEU A 127 -9.88 18.97 10.84
CA LEU A 127 -11.03 19.68 11.40
C LEU A 127 -11.11 19.48 12.92
N PRO A 128 -11.63 20.47 13.68
CA PRO A 128 -11.66 20.45 15.15
C PRO A 128 -12.60 19.38 15.75
N VAL A 129 -13.43 18.75 14.93
CA VAL A 129 -14.27 17.61 15.33
C VAL A 129 -13.44 16.34 15.52
N CYS A 130 -12.29 16.24 14.84
CA CYS A 130 -11.33 15.16 15.02
C CYS A 130 -10.34 15.56 16.10
N GLU A 131 -10.24 14.74 17.15
CA GLU A 131 -9.25 14.92 18.20
C GLU A 131 -7.83 14.86 17.60
N ARG A 132 -6.99 15.84 17.97
CA ARG A 132 -5.61 15.89 17.53
C ARG A 132 -4.72 15.36 18.63
N LEU A 133 -3.95 14.33 18.30
CA LEU A 133 -2.93 13.83 19.19
C LEU A 133 -1.81 14.87 19.33
N THR A 134 -1.41 15.17 20.56
CA THR A 134 -0.25 16.03 20.79
C THR A 134 1.04 15.27 20.49
N GLN A 135 2.14 15.99 20.23
CA GLN A 135 3.41 15.34 19.91
C GLN A 135 3.94 14.48 21.06
N ASP A 136 3.59 14.83 22.31
CA ASP A 136 3.98 14.11 23.52
C ASP A 136 3.18 12.81 23.73
N ASP A 137 2.02 12.70 23.08
CA ASP A 137 1.16 11.52 23.10
C ASP A 137 1.43 10.55 21.93
N LEU A 138 2.27 10.93 20.96
CA LEU A 138 2.61 10.07 19.83
C LEU A 138 3.29 8.79 20.29
N TYR A 139 2.73 7.65 19.87
CA TYR A 139 3.23 6.31 20.22
C TYR A 139 3.20 6.00 21.74
N ASN A 140 2.37 6.72 22.50
CA ASN A 140 2.18 6.50 23.92
C ASN A 140 0.80 5.88 24.20
N ASP A 141 0.80 4.60 24.59
CA ASP A 141 -0.45 3.89 24.89
C ASP A 141 -1.13 4.42 26.16
N ALA A 142 -0.41 5.08 27.07
CA ALA A 142 -0.93 5.57 28.34
C ALA A 142 -2.06 6.61 28.18
N SER A 143 -2.10 7.32 27.05
CA SER A 143 -3.08 8.38 26.80
C SER A 143 -4.48 7.82 26.53
N TYR A 144 -4.59 6.56 26.08
CA TYR A 144 -5.88 5.91 25.76
C TYR A 144 -6.12 4.60 26.51
N TRP A 145 -5.09 3.98 27.06
CA TRP A 145 -5.16 2.66 27.67
C TRP A 145 -4.70 2.69 29.13
N GLN A 146 -5.34 1.86 29.95
CA GLN A 146 -4.86 1.58 31.30
C GLN A 146 -3.68 0.60 31.21
N LEU A 147 -2.50 1.07 31.62
CA LEU A 147 -1.29 0.25 31.60
C LEU A 147 -1.28 -0.75 32.76
N PRO A 148 -0.70 -1.95 32.56
CA PRO A 148 -0.45 -2.89 33.64
C PRO A 148 0.34 -2.21 34.76
N GLN A 149 -0.12 -2.35 36.00
CA GLN A 149 0.63 -1.87 37.16
C GLN A 149 1.92 -2.69 37.28
N PRO A 150 3.08 -2.05 37.54
CA PRO A 150 4.33 -2.77 37.72
C PRO A 150 4.19 -3.75 38.89
N SER A 151 4.51 -5.01 38.65
CA SER A 151 4.49 -6.04 39.69
C SER A 151 5.60 -5.76 40.71
N PRO A 152 5.36 -5.98 42.02
CA PRO A 152 6.39 -5.76 43.04
C PRO A 152 7.58 -6.70 42.76
N GLY A 153 8.68 -6.13 42.27
CA GLY A 153 9.89 -6.84 41.89
C GLY A 153 10.32 -6.68 40.42
N SER A 154 9.51 -6.09 39.54
CA SER A 154 9.95 -5.81 38.16
C SER A 154 10.82 -4.55 38.12
N CYS A 155 12.14 -4.71 38.03
CA CYS A 155 13.05 -3.61 37.72
C CYS A 155 12.95 -3.28 36.23
N HIS A 156 11.91 -2.56 35.83
CA HIS A 156 11.86 -1.87 34.55
C HIS A 156 11.53 -0.40 34.80
N ALA A 157 12.59 0.35 35.10
CA ALA A 157 12.55 1.80 35.07
C ALA A 157 12.46 2.26 33.61
N HIS A 158 11.24 2.47 33.10
CA HIS A 158 10.98 3.48 32.09
C HIS A 158 10.18 4.61 32.75
N THR A 159 10.90 5.37 33.57
CA THR A 159 10.42 6.61 34.16
C THR A 159 10.46 7.70 33.10
N HIS A 160 9.36 7.93 32.39
CA HIS A 160 9.11 9.20 31.72
C HIS A 160 7.61 9.47 31.69
N ALA A 161 7.13 10.11 32.75
CA ALA A 161 5.93 10.95 32.83
C ALA A 161 5.31 10.90 34.25
N SER A 162 6.11 11.17 35.28
CA SER A 162 5.58 11.59 36.58
C SER A 162 6.52 12.60 37.23
N THR A 163 7.04 13.53 36.42
CA THR A 163 7.86 14.64 36.90
C THR A 163 7.32 15.95 36.36
N HIS A 164 6.01 16.21 36.50
CA HIS A 164 5.49 17.58 36.34
C HIS A 164 4.27 17.95 37.19
N ALA A 165 3.76 17.07 38.06
CA ALA A 165 2.61 17.39 38.93
C ALA A 165 2.94 17.55 40.43
N GLN A 166 4.22 17.56 40.84
CA GLN A 166 4.60 17.63 42.27
C GLN A 166 5.59 18.73 42.66
N LYS A 167 5.88 19.69 41.77
CA LYS A 167 6.56 20.93 42.17
C LYS A 167 5.73 22.11 41.74
N LEU A 168 4.91 22.65 42.65
CA LEU A 168 4.57 24.07 42.78
C LEU A 168 3.67 24.29 44.01
N THR A 169 4.22 24.12 45.22
CA THR A 169 3.87 24.95 46.39
C THR A 169 5.10 25.02 47.31
N PRO A 170 5.77 26.17 47.44
CA PRO A 170 6.73 26.41 48.51
C PRO A 170 6.05 26.95 49.78
N SER A 171 6.60 26.52 50.92
CA SER A 171 6.41 26.94 52.33
C SER A 171 5.01 26.84 52.95
#